data_AF-A0A7V7DXA0-F1
#
_entry.id   AF-A0A7V7DXA0-F1
#
_cell.length_a   1.000
_cell.length_b   1.000
_cell.length_c   1.000
_cell.angle_alpha   90.00
_cell.angle_beta   90.00
_cell.angle_gamma   90.00
#
_symmetry.space_group_name_H-M   'P 1'
#
loop_
_entity.id
_entity.type
_entity.pdbx_description
1 polymer ?
#
loop_
_entity_poly.entity_id
_entity_poly.type
_entity_poly.pdbx_seq_one_letter_code
_entity_poly.pdbx_strand_id
1 'polypeptide(L)' 'MMDQTFNAAEITVGFHPDGYRIDKTASPMNRYTKWQILQGNQWCNPKPVCFDSLPQHGWFAKDRFDWNKSNITEDYA' A
#
# COMPACT_ATOMS: atom_id res chain seq x y z
N MET A 1 -5.96 20.53 0.36
CA MET A 1 -5.69 19.93 -0.96
C MET A 1 -6.29 18.53 -0.89
N MET A 2 -7.23 18.18 -1.75
CA MET A 2 -7.76 16.81 -1.80
C MET A 2 -6.63 15.92 -2.29
N ASP A 3 -6.24 14.93 -1.49
CA ASP A 3 -5.26 13.94 -1.93
C ASP A 3 -5.78 13.30 -3.21
N GLN A 4 -4.99 13.39 -4.29
CA GLN A 4 -5.38 12.84 -5.57
C GLN A 4 -5.39 11.31 -5.47
N THR A 5 -6.57 10.72 -5.67
CA THR A 5 -6.74 9.27 -5.72
C THR A 5 -6.80 8.77 -7.15
N PHE A 6 -6.29 7.56 -7.38
CA PHE A 6 -6.20 6.92 -8.69
C PHE A 6 -6.98 5.60 -8.75
N ASN A 7 -7.10 5.02 -9.94
CA ASN A 7 -7.60 3.66 -10.11
C ASN A 7 -6.49 2.62 -9.94
N ALA A 8 -6.85 1.40 -9.51
CA ALA A 8 -5.91 0.30 -9.31
C ALA A 8 -5.07 -0.01 -10.57
N ALA A 9 -5.66 0.13 -11.75
CA ALA A 9 -4.98 -0.12 -13.02
C ALA A 9 -3.83 0.88 -13.28
N GLU A 10 -3.99 2.12 -12.83
CA GLU A 10 -3.04 3.23 -13.01
C GLU A 10 -1.87 3.15 -12.01
N ILE A 11 -2.04 2.40 -10.92
CA ILE A 11 -1.01 2.25 -9.88
C ILE A 11 0.06 1.25 -10.30
N THR A 12 1.32 1.69 -10.28
CA THR A 12 2.49 0.79 -10.32
C THR A 12 2.91 0.39 -8.91
N VAL A 13 3.01 1.36 -8.01
CA VAL A 13 3.26 1.16 -6.58
C VAL A 13 2.34 2.08 -5.79
N GLY A 14 1.61 1.55 -4.81
CA GLY A 14 0.66 2.35 -4.03
C GLY A 14 -0.14 1.53 -3.01
N PHE A 15 -0.95 2.24 -2.22
CA PHE A 15 -1.82 1.61 -1.22
C PHE A 15 -3.24 2.17 -1.25
N HIS A 16 -4.16 1.38 -0.72
CA HIS A 16 -5.55 1.74 -0.48
C HIS A 16 -5.83 1.72 1.03
N PRO A 17 -6.57 2.68 1.60
CA PRO A 17 -6.83 2.78 3.04
C PRO A 17 -7.53 1.53 3.62
N ASP A 18 -8.23 0.75 2.79
CA ASP A 18 -8.83 -0.54 3.19
C ASP A 18 -7.81 -1.68 3.39
N GLY A 19 -6.52 -1.39 3.44
CA GLY A 19 -5.47 -2.36 3.69
C GLY A 19 -4.96 -3.08 2.46
N TYR A 20 -5.12 -2.50 1.26
CA TYR A 20 -4.57 -3.09 0.03
C TYR A 20 -3.30 -2.40 -0.41
N ARG A 21 -2.38 -3.17 -0.99
CA ARG A 21 -1.15 -2.68 -1.60
C ARG A 21 -1.01 -3.24 -3.02
N ILE A 22 -0.60 -2.37 -3.92
CA ILE A 22 -0.10 -2.73 -5.25
C ILE A 22 1.39 -2.44 -5.29
N ASP A 23 2.17 -3.41 -5.77
CA ASP A 23 3.57 -3.22 -6.14
C ASP A 23 3.90 -4.09 -7.36
N LYS A 24 3.74 -3.54 -8.56
CA LYS A 24 4.03 -4.22 -9.82
C LYS A 24 5.52 -4.49 -10.04
N THR A 25 6.40 -3.85 -9.25
CA THR A 25 7.86 -4.07 -9.29
C THR A 25 8.30 -5.24 -8.39
N ALA A 26 7.46 -5.63 -7.43
CA ALA A 26 7.69 -6.80 -6.58
C ALA A 26 7.49 -8.12 -7.34
N SER A 27 7.90 -9.23 -6.70
CA SER A 27 7.65 -10.58 -7.22
C SER A 27 6.15 -10.84 -7.41
N PRO A 28 5.73 -11.72 -8.34
CA PRO A 28 4.31 -11.93 -8.65
C PRO A 28 3.42 -12.20 -7.42
N MET A 29 3.93 -12.93 -6.44
CA MET A 29 3.23 -13.25 -5.18
C MET A 29 3.03 -12.05 -4.25
N ASN A 30 3.81 -10.98 -4.41
CA ASN A 30 3.76 -9.77 -3.59
C ASN A 30 3.16 -8.58 -4.33
N ARG A 31 2.73 -8.79 -5.59
CA ARG A 31 2.24 -7.72 -6.45
C ARG A 31 0.96 -7.08 -5.94
N TYR A 32 0.04 -7.91 -5.45
CA TYR A 32 -1.24 -7.49 -4.90
C TYR A 32 -1.40 -8.16 -3.55
N THR A 33 -1.44 -7.36 -2.50
CA THR A 33 -1.52 -7.89 -1.14
C THR A 33 -2.58 -7.17 -0.33
N LYS A 34 -3.30 -7.93 0.49
CA LYS A 34 -4.16 -7.40 1.55
C LYS A 34 -3.46 -7.56 2.88
N TRP A 35 -3.50 -6.52 3.69
CA TRP A 35 -2.85 -6.42 4.97
C TRP A 35 -3.89 -6.17 6.05
N GLN A 36 -3.56 -6.59 7.27
CA GLN A 36 -4.30 -6.19 8.45
C GLN A 36 -3.72 -4.87 8.95
N ILE A 37 -4.58 -3.87 9.13
CA ILE A 37 -4.19 -2.58 9.71
C ILE A 37 -4.51 -2.64 11.20
N LEU A 38 -3.47 -2.68 12.02
CA LEU A 38 -3.57 -2.58 13.47
C LEU A 38 -3.63 -1.10 13.90
N GLN A 39 -3.91 -0.86 15.19
CA GLN A 39 -3.88 0.48 15.77
C GLN A 39 -2.53 1.17 15.52
N GLY A 40 -2.56 2.48 15.26
CA GLY A 40 -1.35 3.25 14.93
C GLY A 40 -0.84 3.06 13.50
N ASN A 41 -1.71 2.69 12.55
CA ASN A 41 -1.38 2.50 11.14
C ASN A 41 -0.27 1.47 10.90
N GLN A 42 -0.23 0.42 11.72
CA GLN A 42 0.72 -0.67 11.54
C GLN A 42 0.13 -1.74 10.63
N TRP A 43 0.80 -2.01 9.52
CA TRP A 43 0.36 -3.00 8.54
C TRP A 43 1.08 -4.32 8.80
N CYS A 44 0.32 -5.41 9.00
CA CYS A 44 0.88 -6.75 9.22
C CYS A 44 0.15 -7.83 8.41
N ASN A 45 0.72 -9.04 8.41
CA ASN A 45 0.15 -10.25 7.81
C ASN A 45 -0.27 -10.10 6.33
N PRO A 46 0.68 -9.79 5.41
CA PRO A 46 0.37 -9.71 3.99
C PRO A 46 -0.19 -11.03 3.46
N LYS A 47 -1.32 -10.95 2.76
CA LYS A 47 -1.90 -12.07 2.02
C LYS A 47 -1.96 -11.72 0.54
N PRO A 48 -1.47 -12.58 -0.36
CA PRO A 48 -1.64 -12.38 -1.80
C PRO A 48 -3.12 -12.37 -2.16
N VAL A 49 -3.51 -11.48 -3.07
CA VAL A 49 -4.88 -11.39 -3.61
C VAL A 49 -4.85 -11.27 -5.13
N CYS A 50 -5.98 -11.54 -5.77
CA CYS A 50 -6.14 -11.30 -7.21
C CYS A 50 -6.37 -9.81 -7.47
N PHE A 51 -5.99 -9.34 -8.66
CA PHE A 51 -6.25 -7.96 -9.07
C PHE A 51 -7.75 -7.62 -9.05
N ASP A 52 -8.61 -8.58 -9.41
CA ASP A 52 -10.06 -8.40 -9.43
C ASP A 52 -10.69 -8.25 -8.03
N SER A 53 -9.95 -8.59 -6.98
CA SER A 53 -10.38 -8.41 -5.58
C SER A 53 -9.98 -7.05 -4.99
N LEU A 54 -9.32 -6.20 -5.78
CA LEU A 54 -8.88 -4.88 -5.36
C LEU A 54 -10.01 -3.85 -5.51
N PRO A 55 -10.07 -2.85 -4.61
CA PRO A 55 -10.86 -1.64 -4.86
C PRO A 55 -10.47 -1.02 -6.21
N GLN A 56 -11.44 -0.60 -7.01
CA GLN A 56 -11.13 -0.06 -8.34
C GLN A 56 -10.57 1.37 -8.29
N HIS A 57 -11.03 2.18 -7.35
CA HIS A 57 -10.67 3.60 -7.15
C HIS A 57 -10.16 3.83 -5.72
N GLY A 58 -9.77 5.06 -5.39
CA GLY A 58 -9.36 5.43 -4.03
C GLY A 58 -7.89 5.16 -3.69
N TRP A 59 -7.05 4.92 -4.69
CA TRP A 59 -5.65 4.56 -4.47
C TRP A 59 -4.73 5.76 -4.33
N PHE A 60 -3.74 5.62 -3.45
CA PHE A 60 -2.65 6.57 -3.30
C PHE A 60 -1.39 6.02 -3.95
N ALA A 61 -0.93 6.70 -5.01
CA ALA A 61 0.33 6.37 -5.69
C ALA A 61 1.54 6.71 -4.81
N LYS A 62 2.58 5.88 -4.89
CA LYS A 62 3.87 6.08 -4.25
C LYS A 62 4.99 5.74 -5.24
N ASP A 63 6.13 6.41 -5.10
CA ASP A 63 7.29 6.16 -5.97
C ASP A 63 7.95 4.81 -5.65
N ARG A 64 7.96 4.41 -4.37
CA ARG A 64 8.45 3.13 -3.87
C ARG A 64 7.96 2.86 -2.45
N PHE A 65 7.77 1.60 -2.07
CA PHE A 65 7.64 1.23 -0.66
C PHE A 65 9.03 0.93 -0.10
N ASP A 66 9.52 1.82 0.75
CA ASP A 66 10.76 1.60 1.49
C ASP A 66 10.48 0.63 2.65
N TRP A 67 10.63 -0.68 2.38
CA TRP A 67 10.35 -1.75 3.36
C TRP A 67 11.18 -1.62 4.65
N ASN A 68 12.30 -0.91 4.58
CA ASN A 68 13.29 -0.76 5.64
C ASN A 68 13.16 0.52 6.47
N LYS A 69 12.21 1.42 6.16
CA LYS A 69 11.93 2.53 7.07
C LYS A 69 10.97 2.07 8.16
N SER A 70 11.53 1.44 9.19
CA SER A 70 10.98 1.57 10.54
C SER A 70 10.75 3.06 10.79
N ASN A 71 9.53 3.44 11.18
CA ASN A 71 9.24 4.79 11.69
C ASN A 71 10.10 5.04 12.94
N ILE A 72 11.34 5.48 12.74
CA ILE A 72 12.05 6.25 13.74
C ILE A 72 11.54 7.65 13.52
N THR A 73 10.51 8.01 14.27
CA THR A 73 10.14 9.40 14.48
C THR A 73 11.33 10.02 15.20
N GLU A 74 12.20 10.72 14.45
CA GLU A 74 13.21 11.60 15.02
C GLU A 74 12.47 12.82 15.58
N ASP A 75 11.94 12.65 16.78
CA ASP A 75 11.60 13.75 17.69
C ASP A 75 12.91 14.19 18.34
N TYR A 76 13.56 15.20 17.76
CA TYR A 76 14.65 15.91 18.44
C TYR A 76 14.15 17.30 18.82
N ALA A 77 13.91 17.44 20.13
CA ALA A 77 13.76 18.67 20.88
C ALA A 77 15.06 19.49 20.92
#